data_AF-A0A7S3A1K8-F1
#
_entry.id   AF-A0A7S3A1K8-F1
#
_cell.length_a   1.000
_cell.length_b   1.000
_cell.length_c   1.000
_cell.angle_alpha   90.00
_cell.angle_beta   90.00
_cell.angle_gamma   90.00
#
_symmetry.space_group_name_H-M   'P 1'
#
loop_
_entity.id
_entity.type
_entity.pdbx_description
1 polymer ?
#
loop_
_entity_poly.entity_id
_entity_poly.type
_entity_poly.pdbx_seq_one_letter_code
_entity_poly.pdbx_strand_id
1 'polypeptide(L)'
;MPQVAEDKRPKRGSSGPEKRKRPHDRNRSLIAPKFSRKSADLNAEGSSLSSLVTTTDSPAAASQESSPYANDDPRKGISNVNFSKLEVPALRKYRKHYKLQGLKVNPSKTELVAMVSSHFAVLPTPQDEKKILTDFMSAWEKARQ
;
A
#
# COMPACT_ATOMS: atom_id res chain seq x y z
N MET A 1 24.48 -70.10 31.15
CA MET A 1 24.52 -70.36 29.70
C MET A 1 23.11 -70.25 29.15
N PRO A 2 22.87 -69.61 27.99
CA PRO A 2 23.52 -68.42 27.41
C PRO A 2 22.44 -67.29 27.28
N GLN A 3 22.43 -66.26 26.42
CA GLN A 3 23.39 -65.67 25.46
C GLN A 3 23.45 -64.12 25.67
N VAL A 4 24.53 -63.52 25.16
CA VAL A 4 24.76 -62.11 24.82
C VAL A 4 23.93 -61.62 23.62
N ALA A 5 23.57 -60.34 23.59
CA ALA A 5 23.27 -59.59 22.36
C ALA A 5 23.70 -58.11 22.51
N GLU A 6 24.86 -57.75 21.98
CA GLU A 6 25.30 -56.35 21.88
C GLU A 6 24.60 -55.65 20.70
N ASP A 7 23.86 -54.57 20.96
CA ASP A 7 23.29 -53.74 19.89
C ASP A 7 24.27 -52.65 19.45
N LYS A 8 24.90 -52.87 18.29
CA LYS A 8 25.93 -52.00 17.69
C LYS A 8 25.30 -50.75 17.06
N ARG A 9 25.11 -49.69 17.86
CA ARG A 9 24.78 -48.36 17.30
C ARG A 9 25.92 -47.81 16.43
N PRO A 10 25.71 -47.56 15.11
CA PRO A 10 26.72 -46.90 14.29
C PRO A 10 26.93 -45.44 14.73
N LYS A 11 28.19 -45.01 14.77
CA LYS A 11 28.52 -43.61 15.13
C LYS A 11 28.04 -42.64 14.04
N ARG A 12 27.45 -41.54 14.49
CA ARG A 12 27.06 -40.41 13.62
C ARG A 12 28.30 -39.87 12.90
N GLY A 13 28.21 -39.74 11.57
CA GLY A 13 29.27 -39.14 10.76
C GLY A 13 29.53 -37.69 11.16
N SER A 14 30.80 -37.32 11.31
CA SER A 14 31.23 -35.94 11.53
C SER A 14 32.12 -35.47 10.38
N SER A 15 31.51 -34.77 9.44
CA SER A 15 32.15 -33.97 8.39
C SER A 15 31.05 -33.09 7.79
N GLY A 16 31.20 -31.78 7.60
CA GLY A 16 32.25 -30.82 7.90
C GLY A 16 31.87 -29.52 7.17
N PRO A 17 32.01 -28.31 7.74
CA PRO A 17 31.49 -27.10 7.11
C PRO A 17 32.40 -26.61 5.96
N GLU A 18 32.26 -27.22 4.78
CA GLU A 18 33.08 -26.92 3.60
C GLU A 18 32.66 -25.59 2.92
N LYS A 19 33.40 -24.53 3.27
CA LYS A 19 33.83 -23.42 2.40
C LYS A 19 32.73 -22.66 1.61
N ARG A 20 32.25 -21.58 2.24
CA ARG A 20 31.70 -20.41 1.51
C ARG A 20 32.74 -19.85 0.53
N LYS A 21 32.44 -19.87 -0.77
CA LYS A 21 33.03 -18.96 -1.77
C LYS A 21 31.91 -18.27 -2.55
N ARG A 22 31.72 -16.96 -2.32
CA ARG A 22 30.94 -16.08 -3.19
C ARG A 22 31.76 -14.84 -3.56
N PRO A 23 32.58 -14.91 -4.62
CA PRO A 23 33.16 -13.74 -5.25
C PRO A 23 32.32 -13.35 -6.46
N HIS A 24 31.58 -12.23 -6.37
CA HIS A 24 31.75 -11.09 -7.28
C HIS A 24 30.69 -10.03 -7.01
N ASP A 25 31.08 -9.05 -6.20
CA ASP A 25 30.39 -7.78 -6.12
C ASP A 25 30.78 -6.94 -7.36
N ARG A 26 29.97 -7.04 -8.41
CA ARG A 26 30.07 -6.22 -9.63
C ARG A 26 28.68 -5.94 -10.16
N ASN A 27 28.06 -4.87 -9.66
CA ASN A 27 27.30 -3.87 -10.44
C ASN A 27 26.67 -2.83 -9.49
N ARG A 28 27.52 -2.10 -8.75
CA ARG A 28 27.10 -0.87 -8.05
C ARG A 28 27.17 0.32 -9.01
N SER A 29 26.30 0.34 -10.02
CA SER A 29 26.13 1.52 -10.87
C SER A 29 25.44 2.64 -10.07
N LEU A 30 26.26 3.56 -9.55
CA LEU A 30 25.80 4.77 -8.88
C LEU A 30 25.21 5.75 -9.91
N ILE A 31 23.98 5.48 -10.37
CA ILE A 31 23.20 6.44 -11.16
C ILE A 31 22.60 7.46 -10.19
N ALA A 32 23.38 8.49 -9.86
CA ALA A 32 22.89 9.63 -9.10
C ALA A 32 21.95 10.48 -9.98
N PRO A 33 20.71 10.76 -9.56
CA PRO A 33 19.84 11.70 -10.27
C PRO A 33 20.42 13.11 -10.14
N LYS A 34 20.80 13.70 -11.28
CA LYS A 34 21.24 15.11 -11.36
C LYS A 34 20.05 16.03 -11.11
N PHE A 35 19.84 16.45 -9.86
CA PHE A 35 18.90 17.52 -9.53
C PHE A 35 19.41 18.87 -10.04
N SER A 36 19.04 19.20 -11.28
CA SER A 36 19.18 20.55 -11.82
C SER A 36 18.14 21.47 -11.18
N ARG A 37 18.49 22.10 -10.05
CA ARG A 37 17.72 23.20 -9.50
C ARG A 37 18.06 24.46 -10.29
N LYS A 38 17.18 24.87 -11.22
CA LYS A 38 17.15 26.25 -11.69
C LYS A 38 16.50 27.12 -10.62
N SER A 39 17.30 27.95 -9.96
CA SER A 39 16.79 29.11 -9.24
C SER A 39 16.27 30.14 -10.24
N ALA A 40 15.13 30.73 -9.93
CA ALA A 40 14.68 31.99 -10.48
C ALA A 40 14.30 32.87 -9.29
N ASP A 41 15.19 33.82 -8.98
CA ASP A 41 14.93 34.96 -8.12
C ASP A 41 14.00 35.98 -8.82
N LEU A 42 13.78 37.14 -8.16
CA LEU A 42 13.02 38.32 -8.61
C LEU A 42 11.49 38.16 -8.44
N ASN A 43 10.71 39.08 -7.83
CA ASN A 43 10.94 40.34 -7.11
C ASN A 43 9.84 40.41 -6.02
N ALA A 44 10.06 40.88 -4.79
CA ALA A 44 10.47 42.21 -4.33
C ALA A 44 9.38 43.31 -4.50
N GLU A 45 9.07 43.96 -3.38
CA GLU A 45 8.41 45.27 -3.20
C GLU A 45 6.88 45.40 -3.39
N GLY A 46 6.23 46.00 -2.39
CA GLY A 46 5.07 46.90 -2.61
C GLY A 46 3.82 46.71 -1.76
N SER A 47 3.66 47.55 -0.73
CA SER A 47 2.37 47.99 -0.14
C SER A 47 1.45 46.95 0.54
N SER A 48 0.64 47.31 1.54
CA SER A 48 0.63 48.47 2.43
C SER A 48 -0.16 48.10 3.70
N LEU A 49 0.05 48.82 4.80
CA LEU A 49 -0.78 48.68 5.99
C LEU A 49 -2.14 49.37 5.76
N SER A 50 -3.23 48.61 5.86
CA SER A 50 -4.57 49.18 6.09
C SER A 50 -5.41 48.28 6.97
N SER A 51 -5.28 48.46 8.29
CA SER A 51 -6.35 48.17 9.23
C SER A 51 -7.60 48.98 8.83
N LEU A 52 -8.77 48.37 8.82
CA LEU A 52 -10.00 49.05 9.24
C LEU A 52 -11.05 48.01 9.64
N VAL A 53 -11.80 48.31 10.70
CA VAL A 53 -12.90 47.49 11.18
C VAL A 53 -14.20 47.92 10.49
N THR A 54 -15.02 46.96 10.07
CA THR A 54 -16.45 47.20 9.79
C THR A 54 -17.27 46.03 10.30
N THR A 55 -17.69 46.10 11.56
CA THR A 55 -18.91 45.43 12.00
C THR A 55 -20.09 46.08 11.29
N THR A 56 -20.71 45.38 10.33
CA THR A 56 -22.09 45.67 9.95
C THR A 56 -22.88 44.38 9.79
N ASP A 57 -24.01 44.35 10.46
CA ASP A 57 -24.99 43.28 10.48
C ASP A 57 -25.88 43.36 9.22
N SER A 58 -26.12 42.22 8.55
CA SER A 58 -27.28 41.98 7.65
C SER A 58 -27.21 40.59 7.00
N PRO A 59 -28.14 39.67 7.30
CA PRO A 59 -28.20 38.36 6.65
C PRO A 59 -29.02 38.40 5.35
N ALA A 60 -28.36 38.57 4.21
CA ALA A 60 -28.99 38.45 2.90
C ALA A 60 -28.91 37.00 2.40
N ALA A 61 -30.05 36.30 2.41
CA ALA A 61 -30.16 34.95 1.84
C ALA A 61 -30.00 34.99 0.31
N ALA A 62 -28.97 34.33 -0.20
CA ALA A 62 -28.84 33.97 -1.61
C ALA A 62 -28.43 32.50 -1.70
N SER A 63 -29.42 31.65 -1.94
CA SER A 63 -29.24 30.20 -2.08
C SER A 63 -28.25 29.90 -3.22
N GLN A 64 -27.03 29.47 -2.88
CA GLN A 64 -26.24 28.69 -3.82
C GLN A 64 -26.81 27.28 -3.87
N GLU A 65 -27.67 27.08 -4.85
CA GLU A 65 -28.24 25.81 -5.28
C GLU A 65 -27.14 24.79 -5.56
N SER A 66 -26.79 23.98 -4.54
CA SER A 66 -25.95 22.80 -4.72
C SER A 66 -26.77 21.73 -5.45
N SER A 67 -26.83 21.83 -6.77
CA SER A 67 -27.52 20.87 -7.63
C SER A 67 -27.11 19.44 -7.28
N PRO A 68 -28.03 18.57 -6.81
CA PRO A 68 -27.69 17.20 -6.41
C PRO A 68 -27.27 16.29 -7.56
N TYR A 69 -27.40 16.75 -8.81
CA TYR A 69 -27.29 15.94 -10.02
C TYR A 69 -26.05 16.23 -10.88
N ALA A 70 -25.09 17.01 -10.38
CA ALA A 70 -23.81 17.20 -11.02
C ALA A 70 -22.79 16.14 -10.52
N ASN A 71 -22.37 15.24 -11.43
CA ASN A 71 -21.31 14.22 -11.32
C ASN A 71 -21.70 12.75 -11.06
N ASP A 72 -22.81 12.26 -11.60
CA ASP A 72 -22.93 10.82 -11.94
C ASP A 72 -22.11 10.49 -13.22
N ASP A 73 -20.77 10.56 -13.13
CA ASP A 73 -19.94 9.73 -14.03
C ASP A 73 -19.85 8.35 -13.37
N PRO A 74 -20.44 7.28 -13.93
CA PRO A 74 -20.39 5.94 -13.35
C PRO A 74 -18.95 5.38 -13.23
N ARG A 75 -17.96 6.01 -13.88
CA ARG A 75 -16.53 5.68 -13.75
C ARG A 75 -15.86 6.41 -12.58
N LYS A 76 -16.51 7.40 -11.97
CA LYS A 76 -16.03 8.15 -10.80
C LYS A 76 -16.73 7.71 -9.50
N GLY A 77 -17.12 6.43 -9.44
CA GLY A 77 -17.44 5.74 -8.18
C GLY A 77 -16.19 5.61 -7.30
N ILE A 78 -15.73 6.71 -6.72
CA ILE A 78 -14.66 6.73 -5.72
C ILE A 78 -15.22 6.08 -4.46
N SER A 79 -15.14 4.74 -4.41
CA SER A 79 -15.53 3.98 -3.25
C SER A 79 -14.65 4.42 -2.08
N ASN A 80 -15.23 5.18 -1.14
CA ASN A 80 -14.57 5.65 0.09
C ASN A 80 -14.36 4.48 1.07
N VAL A 81 -13.60 3.47 0.62
CA VAL A 81 -13.29 2.25 1.38
C VAL A 81 -12.26 2.59 2.45
N ASN A 82 -12.70 2.60 3.70
CA ASN A 82 -11.81 2.85 4.83
C ASN A 82 -11.00 1.59 5.20
N PHE A 83 -9.86 1.41 4.54
CA PHE A 83 -8.92 0.32 4.81
C PHE A 83 -8.33 0.33 6.24
N SER A 84 -8.47 1.42 7.01
CA SER A 84 -8.04 1.46 8.43
C SER A 84 -8.86 0.52 9.32
N LYS A 85 -10.07 0.14 8.89
CA LYS A 85 -10.90 -0.87 9.56
C LYS A 85 -10.34 -2.29 9.41
N LEU A 86 -9.45 -2.53 8.44
CA LEU A 86 -8.82 -3.85 8.28
C LEU A 86 -7.72 -4.08 9.33
N GLU A 87 -7.58 -5.33 9.73
CA GLU A 87 -6.47 -5.76 10.58
C GLU A 87 -5.14 -5.84 9.82
N VAL A 88 -4.04 -5.69 10.55
CA VAL A 88 -2.67 -5.84 10.02
C VAL A 88 -2.45 -7.16 9.25
N PRO A 89 -2.89 -8.35 9.73
CA PRO A 89 -2.81 -9.59 8.95
C PRO A 89 -3.55 -9.53 7.60
N ALA A 90 -4.72 -8.89 7.52
CA ALA A 90 -5.46 -8.74 6.27
C ALA A 90 -4.71 -7.84 5.27
N LEU A 91 -4.20 -6.70 5.74
CA LEU A 91 -3.38 -5.78 4.93
C LEU A 91 -2.08 -6.46 4.44
N ARG A 92 -1.44 -7.29 5.29
CA ARG A 92 -0.27 -8.09 4.92
C ARG A 92 -0.60 -9.19 3.89
N LYS A 93 -1.77 -9.84 4.00
CA LYS A 93 -2.28 -10.79 2.98
C LYS A 93 -2.48 -10.09 1.64
N TYR A 94 -3.11 -8.90 1.61
CA TYR A 94 -3.29 -8.09 0.40
C TYR A 94 -1.94 -7.73 -0.24
N ARG A 95 -0.99 -7.20 0.55
CA ARG A 95 0.40 -6.91 0.09
C ARG A 95 1.03 -8.14 -0.57
N LYS A 96 0.91 -9.33 0.04
CA LYS A 96 1.50 -10.57 -0.48
C LYS A 96 0.82 -11.02 -1.78
N HIS A 97 -0.50 -10.93 -1.86
CA HIS A 97 -1.29 -11.37 -3.01
C HIS A 97 -0.97 -10.53 -4.27
N TYR A 98 -1.02 -9.20 -4.14
CA TYR A 98 -0.70 -8.27 -5.23
C TYR A 98 0.81 -7.95 -5.35
N LYS A 99 1.67 -8.64 -4.59
CA LYS A 99 3.14 -8.52 -4.62
C LYS A 99 3.65 -7.08 -4.44
N LEU A 100 2.99 -6.28 -3.59
CA LEU A 100 3.29 -4.84 -3.44
C LEU A 100 4.65 -4.60 -2.78
N GLN A 101 5.52 -3.89 -3.50
CA GLN A 101 6.90 -3.58 -3.12
C GLN A 101 7.04 -2.15 -2.55
N GLY A 102 8.26 -1.74 -2.20
CA GLY A 102 8.56 -0.39 -1.69
C GLY A 102 8.41 -0.19 -0.17
N LEU A 103 7.63 -1.02 0.53
CA LEU A 103 7.57 -0.98 1.99
C LEU A 103 8.67 -1.79 2.67
N LYS A 104 9.10 -1.28 3.84
CA LYS A 104 10.06 -1.87 4.80
C LYS A 104 9.70 -3.32 5.16
N VAL A 105 10.65 -4.04 5.78
CA VAL A 105 10.47 -5.45 6.21
C VAL A 105 9.32 -5.60 7.22
N ASN A 106 9.17 -4.64 8.13
CA ASN A 106 8.05 -4.54 9.05
C ASN A 106 7.39 -3.15 8.94
N PRO A 107 6.44 -2.96 8.00
CA PRO A 107 5.76 -1.69 7.87
C PRO A 107 4.70 -1.52 8.97
N SER A 108 4.43 -0.26 9.32
CA SER A 108 3.36 0.10 10.26
C SER A 108 1.97 -0.18 9.67
N LYS A 109 0.92 -0.15 10.52
CA LYS A 109 -0.47 -0.23 10.03
C LYS A 109 -0.80 0.92 9.06
N THR A 110 -0.31 2.13 9.34
CA THR A 110 -0.57 3.32 8.49
C THR A 110 0.14 3.23 7.14
N GLU A 111 1.39 2.78 7.11
CA GLU A 111 2.14 2.52 5.86
C GLU A 111 1.46 1.46 4.99
N LEU A 112 0.96 0.38 5.62
CA LEU A 112 0.18 -0.65 4.93
C LEU A 112 -1.14 -0.11 4.37
N VAL A 113 -1.90 0.65 5.16
CA VAL A 113 -3.16 1.27 4.72
C VAL A 113 -2.93 2.19 3.53
N ALA A 114 -1.94 3.10 3.60
CA ALA A 114 -1.67 4.04 2.51
C ALA A 114 -1.30 3.33 1.19
N MET A 115 -0.45 2.30 1.25
CA MET A 115 -0.07 1.50 0.09
C MET A 115 -1.26 0.71 -0.49
N VAL A 116 -2.09 0.10 0.37
CA VAL A 116 -3.29 -0.65 -0.08
C VAL A 116 -4.31 0.30 -0.73
N SER A 117 -4.59 1.47 -0.12
CA SER A 117 -5.50 2.47 -0.69
C SER A 117 -5.02 2.96 -2.06
N SER A 118 -3.74 3.29 -2.19
CA SER A 118 -3.15 3.76 -3.45
C SER A 118 -3.21 2.69 -4.55
N HIS A 119 -2.90 1.43 -4.22
CA HIS A 119 -2.99 0.33 -5.18
C HIS A 119 -4.45 0.02 -5.56
N PHE A 120 -5.37 0.02 -4.61
CA PHE A 120 -6.78 -0.27 -4.87
C PHE A 120 -7.43 0.78 -5.79
N ALA A 121 -7.08 2.06 -5.63
CA ALA A 121 -7.58 3.15 -6.46
C ALA A 121 -7.14 3.10 -7.94
N VAL A 122 -6.09 2.33 -8.27
CA VAL A 122 -5.61 2.13 -9.66
C VAL A 122 -5.94 0.75 -10.22
N LEU A 123 -6.67 -0.09 -9.48
CA LEU A 123 -7.17 -1.34 -10.02
C LEU A 123 -8.19 -1.07 -11.14
N PRO A 124 -8.15 -1.79 -12.26
CA PRO A 124 -9.14 -1.63 -13.31
C PRO A 124 -10.52 -1.99 -12.77
N THR A 125 -11.53 -1.15 -13.07
CA THR A 125 -12.93 -1.52 -12.87
C THR A 125 -13.17 -2.84 -13.61
N PRO A 126 -13.67 -3.88 -12.92
CA PRO A 126 -13.84 -5.18 -13.55
C PRO A 126 -14.91 -5.12 -14.64
N GLN A 127 -14.61 -5.71 -15.79
CA GLN A 127 -15.48 -5.64 -16.97
C GLN A 127 -16.63 -6.65 -16.96
N ASP A 128 -16.55 -7.71 -16.12
CA ASP A 128 -17.56 -8.76 -16.02
C ASP A 128 -18.04 -8.91 -14.56
N GLU A 129 -19.11 -8.18 -14.23
CA GLU A 129 -19.78 -8.24 -12.93
C GLU A 129 -20.39 -9.62 -12.66
N LYS A 130 -20.97 -10.27 -13.67
CA LYS A 130 -21.61 -11.59 -13.52
C LYS A 130 -20.60 -12.65 -13.11
N LYS A 131 -19.41 -12.61 -13.70
CA LYS A 131 -18.30 -13.48 -13.30
C LYS A 131 -17.88 -13.22 -11.86
N ILE A 132 -17.77 -11.97 -11.41
CA ILE A 132 -17.41 -11.65 -10.02
C ILE A 132 -18.44 -12.21 -9.04
N LEU A 133 -19.73 -11.97 -9.29
CA LEU A 133 -20.81 -12.47 -8.43
C LEU A 133 -20.78 -14.00 -8.37
N THR A 134 -20.55 -14.66 -9.50
CA THR A 134 -20.44 -16.14 -9.60
C THR A 134 -19.22 -16.67 -8.83
N ASP A 135 -18.05 -16.08 -9.03
CA ASP A 135 -16.81 -16.45 -8.32
C ASP A 135 -16.96 -16.23 -6.81
N PHE A 136 -17.58 -15.11 -6.40
CA PHE A 136 -17.84 -14.77 -5.00
C PHE A 136 -18.79 -15.78 -4.34
N MET A 137 -19.93 -16.08 -4.97
CA MET A 137 -20.88 -17.08 -4.46
C MET A 137 -20.23 -18.47 -4.36
N SER A 138 -19.44 -18.88 -5.36
CA SER A 138 -18.72 -20.16 -5.33
C SER A 138 -17.68 -20.22 -4.21
N ALA A 139 -16.97 -19.12 -3.95
CA ALA A 139 -16.00 -19.04 -2.86
C ALA A 139 -16.67 -19.00 -1.48
N TRP A 140 -17.82 -18.34 -1.36
CA TRP A 140 -18.60 -18.27 -0.11
C TRP A 140 -19.17 -19.63 0.29
N GLU A 141 -19.75 -20.37 -0.65
CA GLU A 141 -20.27 -21.72 -0.39
C GLU A 141 -19.17 -22.67 0.10
N LYS A 142 -18.00 -22.65 -0.57
CA LYS A 142 -16.81 -23.43 -0.17
C LYS A 142 -16.23 -23.03 1.18
N ALA A 143 -16.47 -21.81 1.66
CA ALA A 143 -15.96 -21.32 2.94
C ALA A 143 -16.88 -21.66 4.13
N ARG A 144 -18.07 -22.23 3.87
CA ARG A 144 -19.03 -22.67 4.90
C ARG A 144 -18.98 -24.18 5.19
N GLN A 145 -18.27 -24.94 4.37
CA GLN A 145 -18.05 -26.39 4.49
C GLN A 145 -16.77 -26.68 5.28
#